data_AF-A0A4R6K568-F1
#
_entry.id   AF-A0A4R6K568-F1
#
_cell.length_a   1.000
_cell.length_b   1.000
_cell.length_c   1.000
_cell.angle_alpha   90.00
_cell.angle_beta   90.00
_cell.angle_gamma   90.00
#
_symmetry.space_group_name_H-M   'P 1'
#
loop_
_entity.id
_entity.type
_entity.pdbx_description
1 polymer ?
#
loop_
_entity_poly.entity_id
_entity_poly.type
_entity_poly.pdbx_seq_one_letter_code
_entity_poly.pdbx_strand_id
1 'polypeptide(L)'
;MSWESEGRWAGIPVFGEGLSTAQVRMLRKFSMGDTAIVIASGDEYRQKLTTGYLLDLALYYDRVRAVSLSHSPSTIAAAESGSKVLNDALGMARPLLTDRLGGAAADIASDPEPPERGPDL
;
A
#
# COMPACT_ATOMS: atom_id res chain seq x y z
N MET A 1 4.85 -9.08 -34.92
CA MET A 1 5.35 -9.50 -33.60
C MET A 1 4.41 -8.91 -32.57
N SER A 2 3.52 -9.75 -32.02
CA SER A 2 2.49 -9.38 -31.05
C SER A 2 3.10 -9.33 -29.66
N TRP A 3 3.07 -8.16 -29.02
CA TRP A 3 3.33 -8.03 -27.59
C TRP A 3 2.11 -8.55 -26.83
N GLU A 4 1.98 -9.87 -26.75
CA GLU A 4 1.08 -10.52 -25.80
C GLU A 4 1.64 -10.25 -24.40
N SER A 5 1.16 -9.17 -23.78
CA SER A 5 1.18 -8.91 -22.33
C SER A 5 2.34 -9.55 -21.56
N GLU A 6 3.57 -9.11 -21.82
CA GLU A 6 4.67 -9.32 -20.88
C GLU A 6 4.18 -8.91 -19.49
N GLY A 7 4.20 -9.84 -18.54
CA GLY A 7 3.58 -9.68 -17.23
C GLY A 7 4.10 -8.42 -16.53
N ARG A 8 3.30 -7.36 -16.55
CA ARG A 8 3.62 -6.05 -15.95
C ARG A 8 3.91 -6.13 -14.44
N TRP A 9 3.42 -7.18 -13.79
CA TRP A 9 3.46 -7.35 -12.35
C TRP A 9 4.05 -8.71 -11.98
N ALA A 10 4.99 -8.71 -11.04
CA ALA A 10 5.48 -9.91 -10.39
C ALA A 10 4.91 -10.00 -8.96
N GLY A 11 4.21 -11.09 -8.66
CA GLY A 11 3.66 -11.34 -7.33
C GLY A 11 4.68 -12.01 -6.42
N ILE A 12 4.90 -11.45 -5.22
CA ILE A 12 5.75 -12.05 -4.18
C ILE A 12 4.88 -12.30 -2.95
N PRO A 13 4.63 -13.56 -2.56
CA PRO A 13 3.88 -13.84 -1.35
C PRO A 13 4.67 -13.41 -0.11
N VAL A 14 3.98 -12.77 0.82
CA VAL A 14 4.52 -12.41 2.13
C VAL A 14 4.04 -13.47 3.14
N PHE A 15 4.97 -14.04 3.89
CA PHE A 15 4.70 -15.09 4.87
C PHE A 15 5.04 -14.61 6.28
N GLY A 16 4.35 -15.15 7.29
CA GLY A 16 4.59 -14.86 8.69
C GLY A 16 4.13 -13.46 9.10
N GLU A 17 4.96 -12.75 9.88
CA GLU A 17 4.66 -11.46 10.51
C GLU A 17 4.67 -10.26 9.54
N GLY A 18 4.90 -10.47 8.24
CA GLY A 18 4.93 -9.42 7.23
C GLY A 18 6.29 -9.29 6.55
N LEU A 19 6.60 -8.08 6.08
CA LEU A 19 7.81 -7.79 5.32
C LEU A 19 8.74 -6.88 6.13
N SER A 20 9.95 -7.35 6.42
CA SER A 20 10.96 -6.53 7.11
C SER A 20 11.56 -5.46 6.18
N THR A 21 12.08 -4.37 6.76
CA THR A 21 12.82 -3.33 6.02
C THR A 21 13.95 -3.91 5.16
N ALA A 22 14.66 -4.93 5.66
CA ALA A 22 15.74 -5.58 4.92
C ALA A 22 15.22 -6.31 3.66
N GLN A 23 14.06 -6.97 3.76
CA GLN A 23 13.41 -7.61 2.61
C GLN A 23 12.88 -6.57 1.63
N VAL A 24 12.28 -5.46 2.09
CA VAL A 24 11.85 -4.36 1.20
C VAL A 24 13.04 -3.79 0.42
N ARG A 25 14.14 -3.50 1.11
CA ARG A 25 15.36 -2.98 0.47
C ARG A 25 15.90 -3.97 -0.57
N MET A 26 15.86 -5.27 -0.26
CA MET A 26 16.25 -6.32 -1.20
C MET A 26 15.32 -6.34 -2.41
N LEU A 27 14.00 -6.32 -2.22
CA LEU A 27 13.01 -6.26 -3.31
C LEU A 27 13.29 -5.05 -4.21
N ARG A 28 13.51 -3.87 -3.64
CA ARG A 28 13.77 -2.65 -4.41
C ARG A 28 15.00 -2.79 -5.31
N LYS A 29 16.07 -3.41 -4.81
CA LYS A 29 17.31 -3.64 -5.58
C LYS A 29 17.08 -4.45 -6.87
N PHE A 30 16.11 -5.37 -6.85
CA PHE A 30 15.78 -6.24 -7.99
C PHE A 30 14.52 -5.80 -8.75
N SER A 31 13.87 -4.72 -8.33
CA SER A 31 12.68 -4.18 -8.99
C SER A 31 13.09 -3.14 -10.02
N MET A 32 12.70 -3.36 -11.29
CA MET A 32 12.87 -2.33 -12.33
C MET A 32 11.89 -1.16 -12.17
N GLY A 33 10.69 -1.44 -11.64
CA GLY A 33 9.66 -0.44 -11.39
C GLY A 33 9.83 0.29 -10.06
N ASP A 34 9.32 1.52 -10.00
CA ASP A 34 9.24 2.35 -8.79
C ASP A 34 7.93 2.15 -8.00
N THR A 35 7.08 1.24 -8.47
CA THR A 35 5.73 1.03 -7.94
C THR A 35 5.65 -0.30 -7.21
N ALA A 36 5.20 -0.26 -5.96
CA ALA A 36 4.81 -1.44 -5.19
C ALA A 36 3.28 -1.44 -5.01
N ILE A 37 2.63 -2.55 -5.32
CA ILE A 37 1.20 -2.77 -5.06
C ILE A 37 1.07 -3.83 -3.99
N VAL A 38 0.42 -3.46 -2.89
CA VAL A 38 0.15 -4.35 -1.77
C VAL A 38 -1.26 -4.91 -1.90
N ILE A 39 -1.37 -6.24 -1.97
CA ILE A 39 -2.65 -6.93 -2.02
C ILE A 39 -3.02 -7.37 -0.60
N ALA A 40 -4.07 -6.77 -0.05
CA ALA A 40 -4.68 -7.22 1.18
C ALA A 40 -5.76 -8.25 0.85
N SER A 41 -5.63 -9.47 1.34
CA SER A 41 -6.66 -10.51 1.19
C SER A 41 -6.78 -11.33 2.48
N GLY A 42 -8.00 -11.73 2.82
CA GLY A 42 -8.31 -12.42 4.07
C GLY A 42 -8.91 -11.51 5.15
N ASP A 43 -8.90 -12.01 6.38
CA ASP A 43 -9.52 -11.38 7.55
C ASP A 43 -8.87 -10.04 7.97
N GLU A 44 -9.53 -9.32 8.87
CA GLU A 44 -9.05 -8.03 9.39
C GLU A 44 -7.66 -8.10 10.02
N TYR A 45 -7.29 -9.23 10.61
CA TYR A 45 -5.97 -9.41 11.22
C TYR A 45 -4.87 -9.40 10.16
N ARG A 46 -5.06 -10.13 9.05
CA ARG A 46 -4.14 -10.11 7.90
C ARG A 46 -4.08 -8.74 7.23
N GLN A 47 -5.20 -8.03 7.18
CA GLN A 47 -5.22 -6.65 6.68
C GLN A 47 -4.46 -5.68 7.61
N LYS A 48 -4.53 -5.88 8.94
CA LYS A 48 -3.74 -5.09 9.90
C LYS A 48 -2.24 -5.36 9.80
N LEU A 49 -1.82 -6.62 9.67
CA LEU A 49 -0.41 -6.96 9.43
C LEU A 49 0.13 -6.28 8.16
N THR A 50 -0.70 -6.23 7.12
CA THR A 50 -0.39 -5.54 5.87
C THR A 50 -0.01 -4.07 6.08
N THR A 51 -0.64 -3.41 7.07
CA THR A 51 -0.36 -2.01 7.41
C THR A 51 1.04 -1.81 7.98
N GLY A 52 1.57 -2.81 8.69
CA GLY A 52 2.83 -2.72 9.44
C GLY A 52 4.04 -2.43 8.57
N TYR A 53 4.08 -2.94 7.34
CA TYR A 53 5.21 -2.79 6.43
C TYR A 53 4.98 -1.79 5.28
N LEU A 54 3.86 -1.05 5.30
CA LEU A 54 3.59 -0.02 4.28
C LEU A 54 4.59 1.13 4.34
N LEU A 55 5.00 1.51 5.56
CA LEU A 55 5.99 2.56 5.76
C LEU A 55 7.35 2.14 5.22
N ASP A 56 7.77 0.90 5.47
CA ASP A 56 9.00 0.37 4.90
C ASP A 56 8.96 0.41 3.37
N LEU A 57 7.85 0.03 2.74
CA LEU A 57 7.69 0.14 1.29
C LEU A 57 7.81 1.59 0.81
N ALA A 58 7.21 2.55 1.52
CA ALA A 58 7.25 3.97 1.16
C ALA A 58 8.65 4.60 1.27
N LEU A 59 9.57 4.01 2.05
CA LEU A 59 10.97 4.45 2.11
C LEU A 59 11.78 4.07 0.86
N TYR A 60 11.37 3.04 0.13
CA TYR A 60 12.14 2.47 -0.98
C TYR A 60 11.45 2.58 -2.35
N TYR A 61 10.13 2.74 -2.37
CA TYR A 61 9.32 2.87 -3.59
C TYR A 61 8.63 4.23 -3.63
N ASP A 62 8.75 4.91 -4.77
CA ASP A 62 8.13 6.22 -4.99
C ASP A 62 6.60 6.14 -5.00
N ARG A 63 6.07 4.98 -5.42
CA ARG A 63 4.63 4.75 -5.58
C ARG A 63 4.21 3.49 -4.84
N VAL A 64 3.61 3.65 -3.66
CA VAL A 64 2.98 2.55 -2.94
C VAL A 64 1.46 2.63 -3.08
N ARG A 65 0.86 1.54 -3.55
CA ARG A 65 -0.58 1.39 -3.73
C ARG A 65 -1.08 0.18 -2.98
N ALA A 66 -2.38 0.15 -2.68
CA ALA A 66 -3.04 -1.02 -2.13
C ALA A 66 -4.33 -1.36 -2.87
N VAL A 67 -4.65 -2.65 -2.86
CA VAL A 67 -5.92 -3.19 -3.30
C VAL A 67 -6.37 -4.26 -2.30
N SER A 68 -7.66 -4.23 -1.96
CA SER A 68 -8.29 -5.28 -1.15
C SER A 68 -9.03 -6.25 -2.08
N LEU A 69 -8.77 -7.54 -1.93
CA LEU A 69 -9.42 -8.58 -2.73
C LEU A 69 -10.25 -9.49 -1.83
N SER A 70 -11.43 -9.87 -2.30
CA SER A 70 -12.34 -10.79 -1.59
C SER A 70 -11.77 -12.21 -1.48
N HIS A 71 -10.88 -12.59 -2.41
CA HIS A 71 -10.25 -13.89 -2.48
C HIS A 71 -8.75 -13.74 -2.70
N SER A 72 -8.00 -14.82 -2.45
CA SER A 72 -6.57 -14.82 -2.70
C SER A 72 -6.26 -14.62 -4.19
N PRO A 73 -5.13 -13.98 -4.55
CA PRO A 73 -4.75 -13.78 -5.95
C PRO A 73 -4.68 -15.08 -6.75
N SER A 74 -4.24 -16.19 -6.14
CA SER A 74 -4.18 -17.50 -6.80
C SER A 74 -5.57 -18.06 -7.09
N THR A 75 -6.53 -17.90 -6.17
CA THR A 75 -7.93 -18.28 -6.41
C THR A 75 -8.54 -17.48 -7.55
N ILE A 76 -8.29 -16.17 -7.59
CA ILE A 76 -8.80 -15.30 -8.65
C ILE A 76 -8.17 -15.67 -9.99
N ALA A 77 -6.86 -15.85 -10.05
CA ALA A 77 -6.14 -16.20 -11.28
C ALA A 77 -6.57 -17.56 -11.86
N ALA A 78 -7.02 -18.50 -11.02
CA ALA A 78 -7.50 -19.81 -11.46
C ALA A 78 -8.92 -19.79 -12.06
N ALA A 79 -9.69 -18.72 -11.89
CA ALA A 79 -11.03 -18.59 -12.45
C ALA A 79 -11.00 -18.27 -13.95
N GLU A 80 -12.10 -18.52 -14.65
CA GLU A 80 -12.27 -18.08 -16.04
C GLU A 80 -12.15 -16.55 -16.12
N SER A 81 -11.29 -16.04 -17.01
CA SER A 81 -10.92 -14.62 -17.10
C SER A 81 -10.22 -14.05 -15.85
N GLY A 82 -9.76 -14.90 -14.92
CA GLY A 82 -9.14 -14.52 -13.65
C GLY A 82 -7.94 -13.59 -13.78
N SER A 83 -7.06 -13.84 -14.73
CA SER A 83 -5.89 -13.01 -15.00
C SER A 83 -6.25 -11.59 -15.43
N LYS A 84 -7.32 -11.42 -16.21
CA LYS A 84 -7.81 -10.11 -16.64
C LYS A 84 -8.40 -9.35 -15.44
N VAL A 85 -9.25 -10.02 -14.66
CA VAL A 85 -9.86 -9.45 -13.44
C VAL A 85 -8.77 -8.99 -12.46
N LEU A 86 -7.73 -9.81 -12.27
CA LEU A 86 -6.61 -9.46 -11.40
C LEU A 86 -5.82 -8.27 -11.95
N ASN A 87 -5.57 -8.21 -13.26
CA ASN A 87 -4.88 -7.08 -13.88
C ASN A 87 -5.66 -5.77 -13.74
N ASP A 88 -6.97 -5.82 -13.99
CA ASP A 88 -7.87 -4.68 -13.84
C ASP A 88 -7.89 -4.18 -12.38
N ALA A 89 -7.97 -5.11 -11.41
CA ALA A 89 -7.91 -4.78 -9.99
C ALA A 89 -6.59 -4.10 -9.60
N LEU A 90 -5.45 -4.58 -10.12
CA LEU A 90 -4.14 -3.95 -9.90
C LEU A 90 -4.05 -2.55 -10.55
N GLY A 91 -4.67 -2.37 -11.72
CA GLY A 91 -4.78 -1.07 -12.39
C GLY A 91 -5.57 -0.04 -11.58
N MET A 92 -6.58 -0.49 -10.84
CA MET A 92 -7.44 0.33 -9.97
C MET A 92 -6.89 0.51 -8.54
N ALA A 93 -5.70 -0.02 -8.23
CA ALA A 93 -5.10 0.09 -6.90
C ALA A 93 -4.89 1.56 -6.51
N ARG A 94 -5.30 1.90 -5.28
CA ARG A 94 -5.30 3.28 -4.76
C ARG A 94 -3.95 3.64 -4.14
N PRO A 95 -3.44 4.87 -4.29
CA PRO A 95 -2.25 5.33 -3.57
C PRO A 95 -2.48 5.32 -2.06
N LEU A 96 -1.49 4.86 -1.29
CA LEU A 96 -1.62 4.74 0.17
C LEU A 96 -1.38 6.06 0.92
N LEU A 97 -0.59 6.97 0.35
CA LEU A 97 -0.23 8.24 1.00
C LEU A 97 -1.34 9.30 0.93
N THR A 98 -2.37 9.11 0.12
CA THR A 98 -3.52 10.02 0.04
C THR A 98 -4.54 9.82 1.16
N ASP A 99 -4.65 8.62 1.74
CA ASP A 99 -5.68 8.32 2.75
C ASP A 99 -5.23 8.48 4.21
N ARG A 100 -3.94 8.77 4.47
CA ARG A 100 -3.45 8.98 5.86
C ARG A 100 -2.84 10.34 6.17
N LEU A 101 -2.49 11.17 5.18
CA LEU A 101 -2.20 12.58 5.45
C LEU A 101 -3.46 13.46 5.47
N GLY A 102 -4.58 13.02 4.91
CA GLY A 102 -5.83 13.80 4.87
C GLY A 102 -6.68 13.76 6.15
N GLY A 103 -6.38 12.87 7.10
CA GLY A 103 -7.17 12.72 8.34
C GLY A 103 -6.45 13.13 9.62
N ALA A 104 -5.14 13.38 9.56
CA ALA A 104 -4.33 13.74 10.73
C ALA A 104 -3.45 14.98 10.52
N ALA A 105 -3.45 15.59 9.32
CA ALA A 105 -2.85 16.90 9.09
C ALA A 105 -3.84 18.07 9.28
N ALA A 106 -5.11 17.79 9.58
CA ALA A 106 -6.12 18.80 9.90
C ALA A 106 -6.24 19.10 11.41
N ASP A 107 -5.48 18.40 12.26
CA ASP A 107 -5.57 18.51 13.73
C ASP A 107 -4.23 18.92 14.40
N ILE A 108 -3.31 19.47 13.60
CA ILE A 108 -2.11 20.13 14.13
C ILE A 108 -2.25 21.61 13.75
N ALA A 109 -2.45 22.44 14.78
CA ALA A 109 -2.62 23.90 14.78
C ALA A 109 -4.05 24.45 14.60
N SER A 110 -4.95 24.15 15.54
CA SER A 110 -5.59 25.27 16.26
C SER A 110 -4.77 25.48 17.53
N ASP A 111 -3.70 26.27 17.39
CA ASP A 111 -3.07 26.89 18.55
C ASP A 111 -4.14 27.74 19.24
N PRO A 112 -4.56 27.45 20.49
CA PRO A 112 -5.48 28.34 21.17
C PRO A 112 -4.77 29.68 21.35
N GLU A 113 -5.36 30.74 20.81
CA GLU A 113 -4.87 32.11 20.94
C GLU A 113 -4.52 32.38 22.42
N PRO A 114 -3.29 32.82 22.73
CA PRO A 114 -2.89 33.07 24.11
C PRO A 114 -3.83 34.13 24.69
N PRO A 115 -4.30 33.97 25.95
CA PRO A 115 -5.28 34.89 26.52
C PRO A 115 -4.72 36.32 26.55
N GLU A 116 -5.37 37.22 25.80
CA GLU A 116 -5.14 38.66 25.91
C GLU A 116 -5.64 39.17 27.26
N ARG A 117 -4.81 39.04 28.31
CA ARG A 117 -4.69 39.93 29.48
C ARG A 117 -3.91 39.21 30.57
N GLY A 118 -2.69 39.69 30.81
CA GLY A 118 -2.10 39.55 32.15
C GLY A 118 -2.96 40.32 33.15
N PRO A 119 -3.11 39.85 34.39
CA PRO A 119 -3.69 40.68 35.44
C PRO A 119 -2.76 41.86 35.71
N ASP A 120 -3.18 43.05 35.30
CA ASP A 120 -2.75 44.27 35.98
C ASP A 120 -3.19 44.14 37.44
N LEU A 121 -2.23 43.93 38.35
CA LEU A 121 -2.22 44.35 39.76
C LEU A 121 -0.82 44.11 40.36
#